data_AF-A0A0Q5SSS5-F1
#
_entry.id   AF-A0A0Q5SSS5-F1
#
_cell.length_a   1.000
_cell.length_b   1.000
_cell.length_c   1.000
_cell.angle_alpha   90.00
_cell.angle_beta   90.00
_cell.angle_gamma   90.00
#
_symmetry.space_group_name_H-M   'P 1'
#
loop_
_entity.id
_entity.type
_entity.pdbx_description
1 polymer ?
#
loop_
_entity_poly.entity_id
_entity_poly.type
_entity_poly.pdbx_seq_one_letter_code
_entity_poly.pdbx_strand_id
1 'polypeptide(L)'
;MTYKQAQRIYGIQGRSTVLVWLRKHGNLDWRKPNLPKMPSAKETPAQQIKRLQKELEDERLKNLILNEMVDRFDGEYNAGLQKKYLPKQSKSSEGKVK
;
A
#
# COMPACT_ATOMS: atom_id res chain seq x y z
N MET A 1 22.88 30.18 24.35
CA MET A 1 22.40 31.30 25.18
C MET A 1 22.37 30.83 26.63
N THR A 2 23.07 31.50 27.56
CA THR A 2 23.01 31.17 29.00
C THR A 2 21.86 31.93 29.68
N TYR A 3 21.40 31.43 30.84
CA TYR A 3 20.28 32.09 31.54
C TYR A 3 20.61 33.54 31.94
N LYS A 4 21.86 33.83 32.35
CA LYS A 4 22.31 35.19 32.71
C LYS A 4 22.26 36.15 31.51
N GLN A 5 22.62 35.66 30.33
CA GLN A 5 22.54 36.44 29.09
C GLN A 5 21.09 36.73 28.72
N ALA A 6 20.20 35.74 28.82
CA ALA A 6 18.77 35.93 28.57
C ALA A 6 18.12 36.90 29.56
N GLN A 7 18.48 36.85 30.85
CA GLN A 7 17.99 37.83 31.85
C GLN A 7 18.37 39.26 31.47
N ARG A 8 19.61 39.48 31.00
CA ARG A 8 20.09 40.81 30.62
C ARG A 8 19.46 41.31 29.31
N ILE A 9 19.34 40.44 28.31
CA ILE A 9 18.84 40.80 26.98
C ILE A 9 17.33 41.07 27.01
N TYR A 10 16.58 40.26 27.74
CA TYR A 10 15.12 40.32 27.76
C TYR A 10 14.55 40.97 29.04
N GLY A 11 15.40 41.48 29.93
CA GLY A 11 14.96 42.16 31.16
C GLY A 11 14.27 41.25 32.18
N ILE A 12 14.56 39.95 32.18
CA ILE A 12 13.87 38.98 33.05
C ILE A 12 14.49 38.98 34.45
N GLN A 13 13.76 39.48 35.45
CA GLN A 13 14.23 39.53 36.85
C GLN A 13 14.47 38.15 37.47
N GLY A 14 13.63 37.16 37.16
CA GLY A 14 13.67 35.84 37.79
C GLY A 14 14.53 34.82 37.04
N ARG A 15 15.55 34.25 37.69
CA ARG A 15 16.34 33.12 37.15
C ARG A 15 15.46 31.90 36.85
N SER A 16 14.50 31.62 37.73
CA SER A 16 13.57 30.49 37.60
C SER A 16 12.74 30.59 36.31
N THR A 17 12.26 31.78 35.96
CA THR A 17 11.48 32.03 34.74
C THR A 17 12.25 31.62 33.50
N VAL A 18 13.52 32.04 33.40
CA VAL A 18 14.38 31.70 32.26
C VAL A 18 14.65 30.19 32.19
N LEU A 19 14.90 29.55 33.34
CA LEU A 19 15.14 28.10 33.37
C LEU A 19 13.89 27.28 33.04
N VAL A 20 12.70 27.72 33.44
CA VAL A 20 11.42 27.07 33.05
C VAL A 20 11.23 27.13 31.54
N TRP A 21 11.50 28.28 30.93
CA TRP A 21 11.41 28.44 29.48
C TRP A 21 12.43 27.58 28.75
N LEU A 22 13.68 27.54 29.22
CA LEU A 22 14.71 26.65 28.67
C LEU A 22 14.36 25.17 28.84
N ARG A 23 13.69 24.76 29.92
CA ARG A 23 13.27 23.36 30.09
C ARG A 23 12.11 22.99 29.15
N LYS A 24 11.16 23.91 28.97
CA LYS A 24 10.00 23.70 28.09
C LYS A 24 10.35 23.79 26.60
N HIS A 25 11.25 24.70 26.24
CA HIS A 25 11.51 25.08 24.86
C HIS A 25 13.00 25.08 24.47
N GLY A 26 13.92 24.66 25.34
CA GLY A 26 15.37 24.73 25.07
C GLY A 26 15.88 23.76 24.01
N ASN A 27 15.14 22.68 23.73
CA ASN A 27 15.38 21.77 22.62
C ASN A 27 14.49 22.10 21.39
N LEU A 28 13.78 23.23 21.40
CA LEU A 28 12.95 23.65 20.28
C LEU A 28 13.86 24.29 19.22
N ASP A 29 14.25 23.48 18.24
CA ASP A 29 14.93 23.98 17.04
C ASP A 29 13.94 24.76 16.17
N TRP A 30 13.90 26.10 16.31
CA TRP A 30 13.07 26.97 15.47
C TRP A 30 13.40 26.90 13.96
N ARG A 31 14.53 26.29 13.60
CA ARG A 31 14.91 25.98 12.21
C ARG A 31 14.18 24.77 11.64
N LYS A 32 13.69 23.87 12.49
CA LYS A 32 12.95 22.66 12.12
C LYS A 32 11.65 22.68 12.91
N PRO A 33 10.54 23.18 12.33
CA PRO A 33 9.27 23.10 13.04
C PRO A 33 9.02 21.63 13.38
N ASN A 34 8.95 21.31 14.68
CA ASN A 34 8.46 20.02 15.14
C ASN A 34 6.96 20.02 14.85
N LEU A 35 6.60 19.80 13.59
CA LEU A 35 5.23 19.46 13.24
C LEU A 35 4.94 18.18 14.02
N PRO A 36 3.89 18.14 14.86
CA PRO A 36 3.46 16.87 15.41
C PRO A 36 3.27 15.92 14.24
N LYS A 37 4.00 14.80 14.26
CA LYS A 37 3.74 13.71 13.32
C LYS A 37 2.31 13.30 13.58
N MET A 38 1.40 13.79 12.75
CA MET A 38 0.01 13.36 12.79
C MET A 38 0.06 11.83 12.68
N PRO A 39 -0.59 11.08 13.59
CA PRO A 39 -0.72 9.65 13.38
C PRO A 39 -1.34 9.49 12.00
N SER A 40 -0.69 8.71 11.12
CA SER A 40 -1.17 8.47 9.76
C SER A 40 -2.66 8.19 9.86
N ALA A 41 -3.48 9.08 9.31
CA ALA A 41 -4.92 8.92 9.38
C ALA A 41 -5.23 7.53 8.82
N LYS A 42 -5.95 6.70 9.60
CA LYS A 42 -6.46 5.42 9.09
C LYS A 42 -7.17 5.75 7.78
N GLU A 43 -6.84 5.04 6.70
CA GLU A 43 -7.39 5.30 5.37
C GLU A 43 -8.90 5.44 5.49
N THR A 44 -9.45 6.49 4.87
CA THR A 44 -10.91 6.64 4.84
C THR A 44 -11.50 5.44 4.09
N PRO A 45 -12.69 4.94 4.46
CA PRO A 45 -13.30 3.79 3.79
C PRO A 45 -13.39 3.95 2.25
N ALA A 46 -13.59 5.18 1.77
CA ALA A 46 -13.59 5.50 0.34
C ALA A 46 -12.23 5.31 -0.35
N GLN A 47 -11.13 5.67 0.32
CA GLN A 47 -9.78 5.43 -0.19
C GLN A 47 -9.46 3.94 -0.27
N GLN A 48 -9.91 3.18 0.73
CA GLN A 48 -9.73 1.73 0.78
C GLN A 48 -10.48 1.03 -0.36
N ILE A 49 -11.73 1.43 -0.62
CA ILE A 49 -12.53 0.91 -1.74
C ILE A 49 -11.84 1.18 -3.08
N LYS A 50 -11.36 2.42 -3.30
CA LYS A 50 -10.68 2.79 -4.54
C LYS A 50 -9.41 1.96 -4.78
N ARG A 51 -8.64 1.72 -3.72
CA ARG A 51 -7.45 0.86 -3.79
C ARG A 51 -7.81 -0.58 -4.15
N LEU A 52 -8.80 -1.16 -3.47
CA LEU A 52 -9.24 -2.53 -3.71
C LEU A 52 -9.82 -2.72 -5.12
N GLN A 53 -10.56 -1.74 -5.64
CA GLN A 53 -11.06 -1.77 -7.02
C GLN A 53 -9.91 -1.85 -8.03
N LYS A 54 -8.87 -1.04 -7.84
CA LYS A 54 -7.68 -1.08 -8.70
C LYS A 54 -6.96 -2.43 -8.63
N GLU A 55 -6.74 -2.94 -7.43
CA GLU A 55 -6.11 -4.26 -7.24
C GLU A 55 -6.93 -5.37 -7.95
N LEU A 56 -8.26 -5.31 -7.89
CA LEU A 56 -9.14 -6.26 -8.56
C LEU A 56 -9.06 -6.17 -10.09
N GLU A 57 -9.00 -4.96 -10.65
CA GLU A 57 -8.85 -4.74 -12.10
C GLU A 57 -7.51 -5.28 -12.60
N ASP A 58 -6.43 -5.00 -11.88
CA ASP A 58 -5.08 -5.48 -12.22
C ASP A 58 -5.01 -7.02 -12.18
N GLU A 59 -5.60 -7.66 -11.17
CA GLU A 59 -5.64 -9.13 -11.08
C GLU A 59 -6.49 -9.77 -12.18
N ARG A 60 -7.61 -9.15 -12.57
CA ARG A 60 -8.43 -9.62 -13.70
C ARG A 60 -7.66 -9.53 -15.02
N LEU A 61 -6.93 -8.44 -15.23
CA LEU A 61 -6.10 -8.27 -16.42
C LEU A 61 -4.99 -9.32 -16.49
N LYS A 62 -4.29 -9.59 -15.37
CA LYS A 62 -3.27 -10.65 -15.30
C LYS A 62 -3.84 -12.02 -15.63
N ASN A 63 -5.01 -12.36 -15.08
CA ASN A 63 -5.68 -13.63 -15.38
C ASN A 63 -6.08 -13.75 -16.85
N LEU A 64 -6.59 -12.67 -17.45
CA LEU A 64 -6.93 -12.65 -18.87
C LEU A 64 -5.70 -12.92 -19.75
N ILE A 65 -4.60 -12.19 -19.50
CA ILE A 65 -3.35 -12.36 -20.25
C ILE A 65 -2.81 -13.77 -20.06
N LEU A 66 -2.83 -14.30 -18.83
CA LEU A 66 -2.36 -15.66 -18.54
C LEU A 66 -3.16 -16.70 -19.31
N ASN A 67 -4.49 -16.60 -19.30
CA ASN A 67 -5.35 -17.53 -20.03
C ASN A 67 -5.12 -17.42 -21.54
N GLU A 68 -5.02 -16.21 -22.09
CA GLU A 68 -4.76 -16.02 -23.53
C GLU A 68 -3.40 -16.61 -23.95
N MET A 69 -2.37 -16.43 -23.12
CA MET A 69 -1.06 -17.04 -23.37
C MET A 69 -1.16 -18.56 -23.36
N VAL A 70 -1.83 -19.14 -22.36
CA VAL A 70 -2.03 -20.60 -22.27
C VAL A 70 -2.77 -21.13 -23.49
N ASP A 71 -3.84 -20.46 -23.92
CA ASP A 71 -4.62 -20.87 -25.10
C ASP A 71 -3.80 -20.81 -26.39
N ARG A 72 -2.96 -19.77 -26.55
CA ARG A 72 -2.05 -19.66 -27.70
C ARG A 72 -0.99 -20.78 -27.68
N PHE A 73 -0.37 -21.04 -26.54
CA PHE A 73 0.63 -22.10 -26.41
C PHE A 73 0.05 -23.49 -26.64
N ASP A 74 -1.16 -23.76 -26.14
CA ASP A 74 -1.83 -25.04 -26.40
C ASP A 74 -2.26 -25.18 -27.86
N GLY A 75 -2.64 -24.09 -28.53
CA GLY A 75 -2.97 -24.09 -29.96
C GLY A 75 -1.76 -24.33 -30.88
N GLU A 76 -0.65 -23.62 -30.65
CA GLU A 76 0.53 -23.69 -31.51
C GLU A 76 1.40 -24.94 -31.23
N TYR A 77 1.58 -25.28 -29.96
CA TYR A 77 2.55 -26.30 -29.56
C TYR A 77 1.90 -27.60 -29.05
N ASN A 78 0.56 -27.67 -28.97
CA ASN A 78 -0.16 -28.79 -28.33
C ASN A 78 0.46 -29.17 -26.97
N ALA A 79 0.87 -28.16 -26.20
CA ALA A 79 1.65 -28.35 -24.98
C ALA A 79 0.87 -29.08 -23.88
N GLY A 80 -0.47 -29.20 -24.02
CA GLY A 80 -1.31 -29.96 -23.10
C GLY A 80 -1.36 -29.34 -21.71
N LEU A 81 -1.14 -28.03 -21.62
CA LEU A 81 -1.03 -27.26 -20.38
C LEU A 81 -2.41 -27.10 -19.71
N GLN A 82 -3.47 -27.04 -20.51
CA GLN A 82 -4.84 -27.08 -20.04
C GLN A 82 -5.15 -28.42 -19.35
N LYS A 83 -5.54 -28.34 -18.07
CA LYS A 83 -6.10 -29.48 -17.35
C LYS A 83 -7.46 -29.85 -17.95
N LYS A 84 -7.55 -31.03 -18.57
CA LYS A 84 -8.81 -31.52 -19.18
C LYS A 84 -9.77 -31.97 -18.07
N TYR A 85 -10.75 -31.12 -17.74
CA TYR A 85 -11.75 -31.42 -16.71
C TYR A 85 -12.84 -32.40 -17.17
N LEU A 86 -12.92 -32.73 -18.47
CA LEU A 86 -13.92 -33.66 -19.00
C LEU A 86 -13.27 -34.86 -19.71
N PRO A 87 -13.60 -36.11 -19.33
CA PRO A 87 -13.24 -37.27 -20.14
C PRO A 87 -14.01 -37.21 -21.48
N LYS A 88 -13.30 -37.42 -22.60
CA LYS A 88 -13.93 -37.59 -23.92
C LYS A 88 -14.93 -38.73 -23.84
N GLN A 89 -16.24 -38.45 -23.90
CA GLN A 89 -17.25 -39.48 -24.08
C GLN A 89 -16.97 -40.21 -25.40
N SER A 90 -16.63 -41.49 -25.32
CA SER A 90 -16.49 -42.36 -26.49
C SER A 90 -17.85 -42.47 -27.18
N LYS A 91 -17.96 -42.01 -28.43
CA LYS A 91 -19.16 -42.24 -29.24
C LYS A 91 -19.33 -43.76 -29.42
N SER A 92 -20.38 -44.31 -28.83
CA SER A 92 -20.79 -45.70 -29.04
C SER A 92 -21.16 -45.88 -30.51
N SER A 93 -20.51 -46.84 -31.16
CA SER A 93 -20.73 -47.24 -32.54
C SER A 93 -22.21 -47.56 -32.81
N GLU A 94 -22.79 -46.92 -33.82
CA GLU A 94 -24.09 -47.26 -34.39
C GLU A 94 -24.10 -48.74 -34.81
N GLY A 95 -24.96 -49.52 -34.16
CA GLY A 95 -25.23 -50.90 -34.54
C GLY A 95 -25.94 -50.95 -35.89
N LYS A 96 -25.31 -51.60 -36.87
CA LYS A 96 -25.88 -51.92 -38.17
C LYS A 96 -27.18 -52.72 -38.00
N VAL A 97 -28.25 -52.20 -38.59
CA VAL A 97 -29.50 -52.91 -38.88
C VAL A 97 -29.20 -54.10 -39.80
N LYS A 98 -29.61 -55.29 -39.39
CA LYS A 98 -29.94 -56.44 -40.27
C LYS A 98 -31.06 -57.25 -39.62
#